data_AF-A0AAE4NVF2-F1
#
_entry.id   AF-A0AAE4NVF2-F1
#
_cell.length_a   1.000
_cell.length_b   1.000
_cell.length_c   1.000
_cell.angle_alpha   90.00
_cell.angle_beta   90.00
_cell.angle_gamma   90.00
#
_symmetry.space_group_name_H-M   'P 1'
#
loop_
_entity.id
_entity.type
_entity.pdbx_description
1 polymer ?
#
loop_
_entity_poly.entity_id
_entity_poly.type
_entity_poly.pdbx_seq_one_letter_code
_entity_poly.pdbx_strand_id
1 'polypeptide(L)' 'MSMQVVEIDLSLPYEGRGKILKSILEKAGGKVKDVHFFPPNARGLSKVRLELMVSDAQRLVKELESIKNAKIKFKILSGA' A
#
# COMPACT_ATOMS: atom_id res chain seq x y z
N MET A 1 21.51 -2.52 3.27
CA MET A 1 20.12 -2.81 2.87
C MET A 1 19.85 -2.03 1.60
N SER A 2 19.49 -2.70 0.51
CA SER A 2 19.20 -2.02 -0.75
C SER A 2 17.78 -1.43 -0.73
N MET A 3 17.60 -0.28 -1.35
CA MET A 3 16.27 0.31 -1.51
C MET A 3 15.51 -0.46 -2.59
N GLN A 4 14.33 -0.95 -2.24
CA GLN A 4 13.44 -1.67 -3.13
C GLN A 4 12.23 -0.80 -3.44
N VAL A 5 11.81 -0.79 -4.71
CA VAL A 5 10.56 -0.14 -5.11
C VAL A 5 9.47 -1.20 -5.12
N VAL A 6 8.39 -0.93 -4.39
CA VAL A 6 7.25 -1.83 -4.28
C VAL A 6 5.97 -1.10 -4.67
N GLU A 7 5.14 -1.77 -5.46
CA GLU A 7 3.80 -1.33 -5.81
C GLU A 7 2.80 -2.06 -4.93
N ILE A 8 1.88 -1.30 -4.36
CA ILE A 8 0.81 -1.78 -3.50
C ILE A 8 -0.51 -1.34 -4.11
N ASP A 9 -1.26 -2.31 -4.63
CA ASP A 9 -2.61 -2.10 -5.13
C ASP A 9 -3.60 -2.45 -4.00
N LEU A 10 -4.31 -1.45 -3.51
CA LEU A 10 -5.26 -1.55 -2.41
C LEU A 10 -6.69 -1.40 -2.94
N SER A 11 -7.60 -2.20 -2.41
CA SER A 11 -9.05 -2.01 -2.55
C SER A 11 -9.66 -1.97 -1.17
N LEU A 12 -10.23 -0.82 -0.80
CA LEU A 12 -10.73 -0.56 0.54
C LEU A 12 -11.96 0.37 0.52
N PRO A 13 -12.76 0.41 1.60
CA PRO A 13 -13.86 1.36 1.73
C PRO A 13 -13.38 2.79 1.56
N TYR A 14 -14.11 3.59 0.77
CA TYR A 14 -13.77 4.99 0.56
C TYR A 14 -13.83 5.77 1.87
N GLU A 15 -14.85 5.51 2.67
CA GLU A 15 -14.96 6.00 4.03
C GLU A 15 -13.92 5.33 4.92
N GLY A 16 -13.06 6.13 5.56
CA GLY A 16 -12.00 5.62 6.43
C GLY A 16 -10.71 5.21 5.71
N ARG A 17 -10.60 5.34 4.39
CA ARG A 17 -9.38 4.98 3.64
C ARG A 17 -8.11 5.66 4.14
N GLY A 18 -8.22 6.91 4.59
CA GLY A 18 -7.09 7.66 5.13
C GLY A 18 -6.46 7.00 6.35
N LYS A 19 -7.25 6.36 7.23
CA LYS A 19 -6.74 5.66 8.42
C LYS A 19 -5.92 4.43 8.03
N ILE A 20 -6.41 3.67 7.04
CA ILE A 20 -5.72 2.49 6.51
C ILE A 20 -4.42 2.91 5.84
N LEU A 21 -4.46 3.92 4.96
CA LEU A 21 -3.26 4.43 4.28
C LEU A 21 -2.22 4.96 5.27
N LYS A 22 -2.65 5.69 6.31
CA LYS A 22 -1.75 6.14 7.37
C LYS A 22 -1.04 4.96 8.05
N SER A 23 -1.78 3.92 8.41
CA SER A 23 -1.19 2.71 9.02
C SER A 23 -0.19 2.02 8.10
N ILE A 24 -0.49 1.94 6.79
CA ILE A 24 0.42 1.39 5.78
C ILE A 24 1.72 2.19 5.72
N LEU A 25 1.63 3.52 5.69
CA LEU A 25 2.80 4.40 5.61
C LEU A 25 3.66 4.35 6.88
N GLU A 26 3.04 4.32 8.06
CA GLU A 26 3.74 4.16 9.34
C GLU A 26 4.53 2.84 9.40
N LYS A 27 3.95 1.75 8.90
CA LYS A 27 4.57 0.43 8.85
C LYS A 27 5.67 0.31 7.80
N ALA A 28 5.48 0.94 6.65
CA ALA A 28 6.46 0.89 5.57
C ALA A 28 7.78 1.57 5.96
N GLY A 29 7.76 2.58 6.83
CA GLY A 29 8.95 3.36 7.22
C GLY A 29 9.71 3.94 6.02
N GLY A 30 9.04 4.01 4.86
CA GLY A 30 9.63 4.25 3.56
C GLY A 30 9.20 5.59 2.98
N LYS A 31 9.73 5.91 1.80
CA LYS A 31 9.34 7.12 1.06
C LYS A 31 8.28 6.77 0.03
N VAL A 32 7.19 7.54 0.01
CA VAL A 32 6.21 7.46 -1.08
C VAL A 32 6.87 8.01 -2.34
N LYS A 33 6.93 7.18 -3.38
CA LYS A 33 7.41 7.59 -4.70
C LYS A 33 6.26 8.13 -5.54
N ASP A 34 5.12 7.45 -5.48
CA ASP A 34 3.94 7.82 -6.25
C ASP A 34 2.66 7.31 -5.59
N VAL A 35 1.55 7.99 -5.84
CA VAL A 35 0.22 7.60 -5.33
C VAL A 35 -0.88 7.96 -6.34
N HIS A 36 -1.73 6.97 -6.62
CA HIS A 36 -2.84 7.10 -7.53
C HIS A 36 -4.15 6.71 -6.84
N PHE A 37 -5.07 7.68 -6.74
CA PHE A 37 -6.38 7.48 -6.15
C PHE A 37 -7.45 7.33 -7.23
N PHE A 38 -8.20 6.23 -7.16
CA PHE A 38 -9.35 6.03 -8.04
C PHE A 38 -10.65 6.38 -7.30
N PRO A 39 -11.67 6.88 -8.02
CA PRO A 39 -12.99 7.11 -7.44
C PRO A 39 -13.58 5.81 -6.87
N PRO A 40 -14.50 5.88 -5.89
CA PRO A 40 -15.20 4.71 -5.41
C PRO A 40 -16.08 4.10 -6.50
N ASN A 41 -16.23 2.78 -6.48
CA ASN A 41 -17.23 2.10 -7.29
C ASN A 41 -18.62 2.15 -6.63
N ALA A 42 -19.63 1.60 -7.31
CA ALA A 42 -21.02 1.54 -6.82
C ALA A 42 -21.21 0.82 -5.47
N ARG A 43 -20.20 0.08 -4.99
CA ARG A 43 -20.19 -0.58 -3.67
C ARG A 43 -19.45 0.23 -2.59
N GLY A 44 -19.06 1.47 -2.89
CA GLY A 44 -18.32 2.34 -1.97
C GLY A 44 -16.84 1.96 -1.79
N LEU A 45 -16.30 1.06 -2.61
CA LEU A 45 -14.89 0.65 -2.55
C LEU A 45 -14.06 1.49 -3.50
N SER A 46 -12.97 2.05 -3.01
CA SER A 46 -11.99 2.81 -3.78
C SER A 46 -10.72 2.00 -3.95
N LYS A 47 -10.15 2.08 -5.16
CA LYS A 47 -8.83 1.55 -5.43
C LYS A 47 -7.78 2.63 -5.18
N VAL A 48 -6.67 2.23 -4.59
CA VAL A 48 -5.50 3.09 -4.40
C VAL A 48 -4.28 2.31 -4.84
N ARG A 49 -3.47 2.89 -5.72
CA ARG A 49 -2.15 2.36 -6.07
C ARG A 49 -1.09 3.22 -5.40
N LEU A 50 -0.14 2.58 -4.74
CA LEU A 50 0.92 3.24 -3.98
C LEU A 50 2.26 2.65 -4.38
N GLU A 51 3.20 3.48 -4.80
CA GLU A 51 4.60 3.09 -4.98
C GLU A 51 5.42 3.56 -3.77
N LEU A 52 6.07 2.62 -3.10
CA LEU A 52 6.91 2.89 -1.93
C LEU A 52 8.35 2.47 -2.20
N MET A 53 9.28 3.29 -1.71
CA MET A 53 10.68 2.89 -1.54
C MET A 53 10.89 2.41 -0.11
N VAL A 54 11.24 1.14 0.04
CA VAL A 54 11.41 0.47 1.33
C VAL A 54 12.75 -0.25 1.40
N SER A 55 13.32 -0.36 2.60
CA SER A 55 14.58 -1.08 2.84
C SER A 55 14.40 -2.60 2.95
N ASP A 56 13.17 -3.06 3.24
CA ASP A 56 12.81 -4.46 3.41
C ASP A 56 11.36 -4.70 2.95
N ALA A 57 11.19 -5.11 1.69
CA ALA A 57 9.87 -5.39 1.12
C ALA A 57 9.20 -6.60 1.78
N GLN A 58 9.96 -7.63 2.18
CA GLN A 58 9.39 -8.86 2.72
C GLN A 58 8.76 -8.63 4.10
N ARG A 59 9.42 -7.85 4.95
CA ARG A 59 8.85 -7.43 6.23
C ARG A 59 7.57 -6.65 6.01
N LEU A 60 7.56 -5.71 5.06
CA LEU A 60 6.36 -4.92 4.77
C LEU A 60 5.19 -5.81 4.33
N VAL A 61 5.39 -6.79 3.45
CA VAL A 61 4.33 -7.72 3.04
C VAL A 61 3.68 -8.38 4.26
N LYS A 62 4.47 -8.96 5.17
CA LYS A 62 3.95 -9.60 6.38
C LYS A 62 3.16 -8.63 7.27
N GLU A 63 3.64 -7.40 7.40
CA GLU A 63 2.93 -6.37 8.17
C GLU A 63 1.60 -5.96 7.51
N LEU A 64 1.53 -5.92 6.18
CA LEU A 64 0.32 -5.58 5.43
C LEU A 64 -0.71 -6.71 5.43
N GLU A 65 -0.28 -7.97 5.41
CA GLU A 65 -1.17 -9.13 5.55
C GLU A 65 -1.97 -9.10 6.86
N SER A 66 -1.47 -8.41 7.90
CA SER A 66 -2.19 -8.24 9.17
C SER A 66 -3.36 -7.24 9.10
N ILE A 67 -3.45 -6.41 8.06
CA ILE A 67 -4.48 -5.37 7.92
C ILE A 67 -5.80 -6.03 7.51
N LYS A 68 -6.72 -6.13 8.47
CA LYS A 68 -8.08 -6.60 8.23
C LYS A 68 -8.89 -5.55 7.43
N ASN A 69 -9.82 -6.02 6.59
CA ASN A 69 -10.74 -5.19 5.78
C ASN A 69 -10.12 -4.43 4.59
N ALA A 70 -8.93 -4.80 4.15
CA ALA A 70 -8.35 -4.32 2.90
C ALA A 70 -7.98 -5.50 2.01
N LYS A 71 -8.31 -5.42 0.71
CA LYS A 71 -7.74 -6.34 -0.28
C LYS A 71 -6.46 -5.70 -0.79
N ILE A 72 -5.34 -6.28 -0.41
CA ILE A 72 -4.00 -5.79 -0.74
C ILE A 72 -3.39 -6.73 -1.78
N LYS A 73 -2.88 -6.17 -2.87
CA LYS A 73 -2.01 -6.86 -3.82
C LYS A 73 -0.66 -6.17 -3.78
N PHE A 74 0.39 -6.98 -3.74
CA PHE A 74 1.75 -6.50 -3.62
C PHE A 74 2.59 -6.97 -4.80
N LYS A 75 3.40 -6.07 -5.35
CA LYS A 75 4.32 -6.36 -6.45
C LYS A 75 5.65 -5.65 -6.21
N ILE A 76 6.74 -6.40 -6.20
CA ILE A 76 8.09 -5.82 -6.15
C ILE A 76 8.45 -5.40 -7.57
N LEU A 77 8.69 -4.10 -7.79
CA LEU A 77 8.96 -3.55 -9.11
C LEU A 77 10.45 -3.63 -9.47
N SER A 78 11.35 -3.53 -8.48
CA SER A 78 12.79 -3.73 -8.65
C SER A 78 13.50 -3.84 -7.30
N GLY A 79 14.53 -4.69 -7.24
CA GLY A 79 15.62 -4.56 -6.27
C GLY A 79 16.78 -3.88 -6.98
N ALA A 80 17.21 -2.72 -6.48
CA ALA A 80 18.49 -2.15 -6.90
C ALA A 80 19.65 -2.93 -6.28
#